data_AF-A0A0L0FB95-F1
#
_entry.id   AF-A0A0L0FB95-F1
#
_cell.length_a   1.000
_cell.length_b   1.000
_cell.length_c   1.000
_cell.angle_alpha   90.00
_cell.angle_beta   90.00
_cell.angle_gamma   90.00
#
_symmetry.space_group_name_H-M   'P 1'
#
loop_
_entity.id
_entity.type
_entity.pdbx_description
1 polymer ?
#
loop_
_entity_poly.entity_id
_entity_poly.type
_entity_poly.pdbx_seq_one_letter_code
_entity_poly.pdbx_strand_id
1 'polypeptide(L)'
;MSFGDRIVAVNKLAANSLGDVQHVLDTTQTMTVEFLAQPWFVNCRLSIKKNRQLDGLVLHGRTVESVTRGSVADASGVMKGFALLSVDGESVLGEENSRVDFVMRQYLASKQRYLSLMFCKESEWVTLKNGIELILKAAHYKNTSVAKYVSNSLCMDRSLKDPELVQRVDLGEPHEGRHTGRHNRSRSRLFRHR
;
A
#
# COMPACT_ATOMS: atom_id res chain seq x y z
N MET A 1 9.45 1.06 0.04
CA MET A 1 8.47 0.20 -0.69
C MET A 1 7.17 0.20 0.10
N SER A 2 6.06 -0.14 -0.53
CA SER A 2 4.72 -0.17 0.05
C SER A 2 4.11 -1.56 -0.08
N PHE A 3 3.09 -1.87 0.73
CA PHE A 3 2.36 -3.12 0.63
C PHE A 3 1.73 -3.26 -0.76
N GLY A 4 1.86 -4.43 -1.39
CA GLY A 4 1.33 -4.69 -2.73
C GLY A 4 2.23 -4.25 -3.88
N ASP A 5 3.39 -3.63 -3.62
CA ASP A 5 4.41 -3.42 -4.65
C ASP A 5 4.85 -4.78 -5.23
N ARG A 6 4.86 -4.89 -6.56
CA ARG A 6 5.32 -6.10 -7.24
C ARG A 6 6.79 -5.94 -7.59
N ILE A 7 7.64 -6.72 -6.93
CA ILE A 7 9.06 -6.80 -7.27
C ILE A 7 9.21 -7.38 -8.68
N VAL A 8 9.93 -6.69 -9.55
CA VAL A 8 10.23 -7.08 -10.93
C VAL A 8 11.66 -7.59 -11.02
N ALA A 9 12.60 -6.91 -10.36
CA ALA A 9 13.99 -7.32 -10.32
C ALA A 9 14.67 -6.94 -9.01
N VAL A 10 15.69 -7.71 -8.64
CA VAL A 10 16.60 -7.39 -7.54
C VAL A 10 18.03 -7.47 -8.09
N ASN A 11 18.83 -6.42 -7.90
CA ASN A 11 20.19 -6.31 -8.45
C ASN A 11 20.27 -6.58 -9.96
N LYS A 12 19.27 -6.08 -10.71
CA LYS A 12 19.10 -6.29 -12.16
C LYS A 12 18.80 -7.74 -12.58
N LEU A 13 18.58 -8.65 -11.63
CA LEU A 13 18.13 -10.00 -11.89
C LEU A 13 16.61 -10.06 -11.77
N ALA A 14 15.96 -10.61 -12.80
CA ALA A 14 14.51 -10.76 -12.81
C ALA A 14 14.05 -11.66 -11.64
N ALA A 15 13.10 -11.17 -10.85
CA ALA A 15 12.52 -11.90 -9.73
C ALA A 15 11.37 -12.78 -10.23
N ASN A 16 11.71 -13.92 -10.83
CA ASN A 16 10.73 -14.84 -11.41
C ASN A 16 10.13 -15.79 -10.36
N SER A 17 10.82 -16.00 -9.24
CA SER A 17 10.38 -16.83 -8.13
C SER A 17 10.70 -16.21 -6.77
N LEU A 18 10.02 -16.68 -5.72
CA LEU A 18 10.35 -16.33 -4.33
C LEU A 18 11.78 -16.76 -3.96
N GLY A 19 12.28 -17.86 -4.54
CA GLY A 19 13.63 -18.36 -4.29
C GLY A 19 14.71 -17.40 -4.80
N ASP A 20 14.49 -16.78 -5.96
CA ASP A 20 15.41 -15.79 -6.52
C ASP A 20 15.55 -14.58 -5.59
N VAL A 21 14.41 -14.09 -5.08
CA VAL A 21 14.39 -12.97 -4.14
C VAL A 21 15.08 -13.35 -2.83
N GLN A 22 14.74 -14.51 -2.25
CA GLN A 22 15.31 -14.96 -0.98
C GLN A 22 16.83 -15.12 -1.07
N HIS A 23 17.33 -15.73 -2.15
CA HIS A 23 18.77 -15.90 -2.34
C HIS A 23 19.51 -14.57 -2.36
N VAL A 24 18.96 -13.55 -3.02
CA VAL A 24 19.58 -12.22 -3.05
C VAL A 24 19.51 -11.55 -1.67
N LEU A 25 18.38 -11.66 -0.97
CA LEU A 25 18.25 -11.15 0.40
C LEU A 25 19.28 -11.78 1.37
N ASP A 26 19.57 -13.07 1.21
CA ASP A 26 20.47 -13.81 2.10
C ASP A 26 21.96 -13.54 1.81
N THR A 27 22.31 -13.13 0.58
CA THR A 27 23.70 -13.04 0.11
C THR A 27 24.22 -11.62 -0.09
N THR A 28 23.35 -10.61 -0.09
CA THR A 28 23.74 -9.23 -0.42
C THR A 28 23.47 -8.25 0.72
N GLN A 29 24.48 -7.44 1.02
CA GLN A 29 24.41 -6.40 2.05
C GLN A 29 23.80 -5.10 1.52
N THR A 30 23.94 -4.87 0.21
CA THR A 30 23.28 -3.80 -0.55
C THR A 30 22.47 -4.41 -1.68
N MET A 31 21.27 -3.89 -1.89
CA MET A 31 20.39 -4.37 -2.95
C MET A 31 19.69 -3.21 -3.64
N THR A 32 19.64 -3.26 -4.97
CA THR A 32 18.74 -2.44 -5.78
C THR A 32 17.48 -3.25 -6.03
N VAL A 33 16.31 -2.71 -5.69
CA VAL A 33 15.00 -3.31 -5.99
C VAL A 33 14.30 -2.49 -7.06
N GLU A 34 13.88 -3.16 -8.13
CA GLU A 34 13.00 -2.62 -9.16
C GLU A 34 11.59 -3.22 -8.99
N PHE A 35 10.56 -2.36 -8.96
CA PHE A 35 9.20 -2.79 -8.67
C PHE A 35 8.14 -1.97 -9.40
N LEU A 36 6.96 -2.56 -9.62
CA LEU A 36 5.74 -1.88 -10.03
C LEU A 36 4.96 -1.49 -8.77
N ALA A 37 4.48 -0.26 -8.72
CA ALA A 37 3.78 0.25 -7.54
C ALA A 37 2.33 -0.26 -7.51
N GLN A 38 2.03 -1.14 -6.55
CA GLN A 38 0.67 -1.63 -6.25
C GLN A 38 -0.20 -1.95 -7.48
N PRO A 39 0.26 -2.75 -8.46
CA PRO A 39 -0.41 -2.89 -9.75
C PRO A 39 -1.79 -3.57 -9.68
N TRP A 40 -2.13 -4.16 -8.54
CA TRP A 40 -3.42 -4.82 -8.31
C TRP A 40 -4.42 -3.99 -7.52
N PHE A 41 -4.01 -2.80 -7.05
CA PHE A 41 -4.82 -1.99 -6.15
C PHE A 41 -5.46 -0.83 -6.89
N VAL A 42 -6.72 -0.58 -6.56
CA VAL A 42 -7.47 0.58 -7.02
C VAL A 42 -7.69 1.48 -5.82
N ASN A 43 -7.13 2.69 -5.88
CA ASN A 43 -7.32 3.72 -4.87
C ASN A 43 -8.44 4.66 -5.31
N CYS A 44 -9.38 4.92 -4.42
CA CYS A 44 -10.52 5.79 -4.70
C CYS A 44 -10.81 6.70 -3.51
N ARG A 45 -10.95 8.01 -3.77
CA ARG A 45 -11.35 9.00 -2.77
C ARG A 45 -12.78 9.43 -3.02
N LEU A 46 -13.71 8.92 -2.21
CA LEU A 46 -15.14 9.12 -2.38
C LEU A 46 -15.69 10.18 -1.46
N SER A 47 -16.71 10.91 -1.91
CA SER A 47 -17.45 11.84 -1.06
C SER A 47 -18.46 11.10 -0.19
N ILE A 48 -18.67 11.60 1.03
CA ILE A 48 -19.69 11.12 1.94
C ILE A 48 -20.93 12.02 1.79
N LYS A 49 -22.05 11.42 1.39
CA LYS A 49 -23.34 12.10 1.23
C LYS A 49 -23.91 12.52 2.58
N LYS A 50 -24.86 13.47 2.56
CA LYS A 50 -25.57 13.94 3.76
C LYS A 50 -26.28 12.82 4.52
N ASN A 51 -26.69 11.76 3.83
CA ASN A 51 -27.30 10.56 4.42
C ASN A 51 -26.28 9.55 4.96
N ARG A 52 -25.00 9.92 5.08
CA ARG A 52 -23.89 9.08 5.56
C ARG A 52 -23.64 7.83 4.71
N GLN A 53 -23.86 7.93 3.40
CA GLN A 53 -23.49 6.90 2.43
C GLN A 53 -22.37 7.40 1.52
N LEU A 54 -21.63 6.48 0.90
CA LEU A 54 -20.64 6.81 -0.13
C LEU A 54 -21.36 7.23 -1.42
N ASP A 55 -20.82 8.22 -2.11
CA ASP A 55 -21.32 8.59 -3.42
C ASP A 55 -20.85 7.61 -4.50
N GLY A 56 -21.82 6.98 -5.18
CA GLY A 56 -21.57 6.12 -6.33
C GLY A 56 -21.02 4.73 -6.01
N LEU A 57 -20.97 4.32 -4.74
CA LEU A 57 -20.47 3.01 -4.32
C LEU A 57 -21.33 2.42 -3.20
N VAL A 58 -21.68 1.14 -3.33
CA VAL A 58 -22.34 0.35 -2.28
C VAL A 58 -21.46 -0.85 -1.92
N LEU A 59 -21.25 -1.05 -0.63
CA LEU A 59 -20.50 -2.17 -0.07
C LEU A 59 -21.43 -3.07 0.74
N HIS A 60 -21.15 -4.37 0.71
CA HIS A 60 -21.70 -5.37 1.63
C HIS A 60 -20.53 -6.07 2.34
N GLY A 61 -20.28 -5.73 3.61
CA GLY A 61 -19.05 -6.11 4.27
C GLY A 61 -17.84 -5.54 3.53
N ARG A 62 -16.90 -6.42 3.18
CA ARG A 62 -15.73 -6.05 2.38
C ARG A 62 -15.97 -6.01 0.88
N THR A 63 -17.09 -6.50 0.36
CA THR A 63 -17.28 -6.68 -1.08
C THR A 63 -18.02 -5.50 -1.70
N VAL A 64 -17.57 -5.06 -2.87
CA VAL A 64 -18.27 -4.08 -3.70
C VAL A 64 -19.52 -4.73 -4.29
N GLU A 65 -20.68 -4.25 -3.85
CA GLU A 65 -21.98 -4.76 -4.31
C GLU A 65 -22.41 -4.09 -5.62
N SER A 66 -22.26 -2.76 -5.69
CA SER A 66 -22.57 -1.98 -6.89
C SER A 66 -21.75 -0.70 -6.99
N VAL A 67 -21.55 -0.26 -8.23
CA VAL A 67 -20.85 0.97 -8.59
C VAL A 67 -21.75 1.74 -9.55
N THR A 68 -21.99 3.02 -9.28
CA THR A 68 -22.76 3.88 -10.18
C THR A 68 -21.89 4.30 -11.36
N ARG A 69 -22.36 4.07 -12.58
CA ARG A 69 -21.67 4.50 -13.80
C ARG A 69 -21.43 6.02 -13.81
N GLY A 70 -20.23 6.44 -14.16
CA GLY A 70 -19.79 7.84 -14.17
C GLY A 70 -19.46 8.42 -12.80
N SER A 71 -19.56 7.63 -11.72
CA SER A 71 -19.09 8.05 -10.40
C SER A 71 -17.56 8.07 -10.31
N VAL A 72 -17.03 8.63 -9.23
CA VAL A 72 -15.58 8.60 -8.95
C VAL A 72 -15.09 7.16 -8.78
N ALA A 73 -15.88 6.26 -8.18
CA ALA A 73 -15.53 4.84 -8.06
C ALA A 73 -15.38 4.18 -9.44
N ASP A 74 -16.33 4.43 -10.35
CA ASP A 74 -16.30 3.93 -11.73
C ASP A 74 -15.08 4.47 -12.49
N ALA A 75 -14.84 5.78 -12.40
CA ALA A 75 -13.69 6.44 -13.04
C ALA A 75 -12.33 5.96 -12.49
N SER A 76 -12.27 5.57 -11.22
CA SER A 76 -11.09 4.95 -10.62
C SER A 76 -10.89 3.49 -11.03
N GLY A 77 -11.86 2.85 -11.68
CA GLY A 77 -11.79 1.43 -12.07
C GLY A 77 -12.22 0.45 -10.98
N VAL A 78 -12.97 0.92 -9.96
CA VAL A 78 -13.59 0.02 -8.98
C VAL A 78 -14.72 -0.75 -9.67
N MET A 79 -14.76 -2.07 -9.49
CA MET A 79 -15.78 -2.92 -10.12
C MET A 79 -16.55 -3.73 -9.08
N LYS A 80 -17.78 -4.15 -9.45
CA LYS A 80 -18.57 -5.09 -8.66
C LYS A 80 -17.76 -6.37 -8.39
N GLY A 81 -17.82 -6.86 -7.15
CA GLY A 81 -17.08 -8.05 -6.70
C GLY A 81 -15.64 -7.78 -6.27
N PHE A 82 -15.15 -6.53 -6.38
CA PHE A 82 -13.87 -6.19 -5.76
C PHE A 82 -13.98 -6.22 -4.23
N ALA A 83 -12.85 -6.49 -3.59
CA ALA A 83 -12.72 -6.54 -2.14
C ALA A 83 -12.01 -5.30 -1.60
N LEU A 84 -12.55 -4.76 -0.51
CA LEU A 84 -11.97 -3.68 0.26
C LEU A 84 -10.71 -4.17 0.98
N LEU A 85 -9.63 -3.41 0.83
CA LEU A 85 -8.34 -3.63 1.47
C LEU A 85 -8.08 -2.65 2.61
N SER A 86 -8.43 -1.37 2.44
CA SER A 86 -8.21 -0.36 3.47
C SER A 86 -9.23 0.77 3.44
N VAL A 87 -9.39 1.41 4.59
CA VAL A 87 -10.23 2.58 4.84
C VAL A 87 -9.37 3.65 5.50
N ASP A 88 -9.20 4.80 4.83
CA ASP A 88 -8.32 5.90 5.26
C ASP A 88 -6.92 5.44 5.69
N GLY A 89 -6.36 4.48 4.95
CA GLY A 89 -5.03 3.92 5.20
C GLY A 89 -5.00 2.79 6.25
N GLU A 90 -6.08 2.55 7.00
CA GLU A 90 -6.18 1.41 7.91
C GLU A 90 -6.62 0.15 7.15
N SER A 91 -5.84 -0.92 7.24
CA SER A 91 -6.14 -2.19 6.60
C SER A 91 -7.35 -2.87 7.25
N VAL A 92 -8.21 -3.44 6.41
CA VAL A 92 -9.30 -4.35 6.79
C VAL A 92 -9.08 -5.75 6.20
N LEU A 93 -7.87 -6.04 5.70
CA LEU A 93 -7.53 -7.34 5.13
C LEU A 93 -7.63 -8.45 6.18
N GLY A 94 -8.38 -9.51 5.85
CA GLY A 94 -8.61 -10.64 6.76
C GLY A 94 -9.69 -10.41 7.83
N GLU A 95 -10.28 -9.21 7.91
CA GLU A 95 -11.40 -8.96 8.82
C GLU A 95 -12.71 -9.58 8.29
N GLU A 96 -13.58 -9.97 9.21
CA GLU A 96 -14.93 -10.44 8.88
C GLU A 96 -15.82 -9.30 8.40
N ASN A 97 -16.81 -9.61 7.55
CA ASN A 97 -17.73 -8.61 7.00
C ASN A 97 -18.41 -7.75 8.08
N SER A 98 -18.82 -8.36 9.20
CA SER A 98 -19.45 -7.67 10.33
C SER A 98 -18.54 -6.59 10.94
N ARG A 99 -17.23 -6.87 11.01
CA ARG A 99 -16.22 -5.95 11.51
C ARG A 99 -15.93 -4.85 10.51
N VAL A 100 -15.87 -5.18 9.21
CA VAL A 100 -15.73 -4.18 8.15
C VAL A 100 -16.91 -3.22 8.12
N ASP A 101 -18.15 -3.74 8.20
CA ASP A 101 -19.37 -2.93 8.28
C ASP A 101 -19.38 -2.03 9.52
N PHE A 102 -18.83 -2.50 10.63
CA PHE A 102 -18.66 -1.68 11.84
C PHE A 102 -17.68 -0.53 11.60
N VAL A 103 -16.50 -0.81 11.04
CA VAL A 103 -15.47 0.21 10.74
C VAL A 103 -16.01 1.25 9.76
N MET A 104 -16.62 0.81 8.65
CA MET A 104 -17.22 1.71 7.66
C MET A 104 -18.27 2.63 8.28
N ARG A 105 -19.14 2.11 9.16
CA ARG A 105 -20.13 2.94 9.87
C ARG A 105 -19.48 4.00 10.76
N GLN A 106 -18.35 3.69 11.41
CA GLN A 106 -17.62 4.68 12.21
C GLN A 106 -17.08 5.82 11.35
N TYR A 107 -16.45 5.50 10.21
CA TYR A 107 -15.95 6.51 9.27
C TYR A 107 -17.06 7.34 8.63
N LEU A 108 -18.16 6.70 8.20
CA LEU A 108 -19.33 7.37 7.60
C LEU A 108 -20.10 8.26 8.59
N ALA A 109 -20.03 7.95 9.89
CA ALA A 109 -20.60 8.79 10.94
C ALA A 109 -19.68 9.95 11.37
N SER A 110 -18.43 9.96 10.90
CA SER A 110 -17.48 11.03 11.21
C SER A 110 -17.85 12.36 10.55
N LYS A 111 -17.15 13.44 10.93
CA LYS A 111 -17.34 14.77 10.31
C LYS A 111 -16.60 14.92 8.97
N GLN A 112 -15.93 13.87 8.49
CA GLN A 112 -15.19 13.93 7.25
C GLN A 112 -16.14 14.04 6.05
N ARG A 113 -15.67 14.73 5.00
CA ARG A 113 -16.41 14.87 3.74
C ARG A 113 -16.02 13.83 2.69
N TYR A 114 -14.85 13.22 2.88
CA TYR A 114 -14.27 12.28 1.94
C TYR A 114 -13.68 11.11 2.70
N LEU A 115 -13.69 9.95 2.06
CA LEU A 115 -13.08 8.73 2.55
C LEU A 115 -12.16 8.16 1.48
N SER A 116 -10.96 7.76 1.86
CA SER A 116 -10.00 7.12 0.96
C SER A 116 -10.13 5.62 1.12
N LEU A 117 -10.44 4.92 0.04
CA LEU A 117 -10.64 3.47 0.02
C LEU A 117 -9.67 2.83 -0.95
N MET A 118 -9.16 1.67 -0.58
CA MET A 118 -8.34 0.84 -1.46
C MET A 118 -9.05 -0.47 -1.72
N PHE A 119 -9.08 -0.89 -2.98
CA PHE A 119 -9.71 -2.12 -3.43
C PHE A 119 -8.73 -2.99 -4.19
N CYS A 120 -9.02 -4.29 -4.26
CA CYS A 120 -8.42 -5.20 -5.22
C CYS A 120 -9.46 -6.22 -5.68
N LYS A 121 -9.11 -7.06 -6.65
CA LYS A 121 -9.93 -8.22 -7.02
C LYS A 121 -9.98 -9.23 -5.87
N GLU A 122 -11.08 -9.97 -5.80
CA GLU A 122 -11.32 -10.95 -4.73
C GLU A 122 -10.23 -12.05 -4.67
N SER A 123 -9.78 -12.57 -5.80
CA SER A 123 -8.71 -13.58 -5.85
C SER A 123 -7.41 -13.08 -5.22
N GLU A 124 -7.05 -11.84 -5.50
CA GLU A 124 -5.84 -11.16 -5.05
C GLU A 124 -5.94 -10.88 -3.55
N TRP A 125 -7.13 -10.48 -3.07
CA TRP A 125 -7.41 -10.36 -1.64
C TRP A 125 -7.17 -11.67 -0.89
N VAL A 126 -7.69 -12.79 -1.42
CA VAL A 126 -7.50 -14.13 -0.83
C VAL A 126 -6.03 -14.53 -0.83
N THR A 127 -5.31 -14.33 -1.93
CA THR A 127 -3.87 -14.60 -2.02
C THR A 127 -3.08 -13.81 -0.98
N LEU A 128 -3.35 -12.50 -0.85
CA LEU A 128 -2.66 -11.64 0.11
C LEU A 128 -2.93 -12.06 1.55
N LYS A 129 -4.20 -12.30 1.90
CA LYS A 129 -4.60 -12.78 3.23
C LYS A 129 -3.86 -14.07 3.58
N ASN A 130 -3.93 -15.08 2.72
CA ASN A 130 -3.35 -16.39 2.98
C ASN A 130 -1.82 -16.32 3.10
N GLY A 131 -1.17 -15.48 2.29
CA GLY A 131 0.27 -15.25 2.37
C GLY A 131 0.69 -14.65 3.71
N ILE A 132 -0.03 -13.64 4.21
CA ILE A 132 0.26 -13.02 5.50
C ILE A 132 -0.06 -13.95 6.66
N GLU A 133 -1.15 -14.71 6.59
CA GLU A 133 -1.46 -15.73 7.61
C GLU A 133 -0.35 -16.76 7.74
N LEU A 134 0.27 -17.17 6.62
CA LEU A 134 1.41 -18.07 6.65
C LEU A 134 2.61 -17.45 7.37
N ILE A 135 2.91 -16.17 7.08
CA ILE A 135 4.00 -15.43 7.74
C ILE A 135 3.74 -15.32 9.25
N LEU A 136 2.52 -14.95 9.65
CA LEU A 136 2.15 -14.82 11.07
C LEU A 136 2.27 -16.14 11.82
N LYS A 137 1.88 -17.25 11.18
CA LYS A 137 2.05 -18.61 11.73
C LYS A 137 3.52 -18.98 11.86
N ALA A 138 4.33 -18.75 10.82
CA ALA A 138 5.75 -19.07 10.80
C ALA A 138 6.56 -18.27 11.82
N ALA A 139 6.24 -16.99 12.01
CA ALA A 139 6.90 -16.10 12.98
C ALA A 139 6.32 -16.19 14.40
N HIS A 140 5.42 -17.15 14.67
CA HIS A 140 4.78 -17.37 15.97
C HIS A 140 4.05 -16.14 16.54
N TYR A 141 3.50 -15.26 15.69
CA TYR A 141 2.68 -14.13 16.12
C TYR A 141 1.27 -14.60 16.51
N LYS A 142 1.10 -15.12 17.73
CA LYS A 142 -0.14 -15.74 18.19
C LYS A 142 -1.34 -14.79 18.35
N ASN A 143 -1.10 -13.49 18.52
CA ASN A 143 -2.13 -12.52 18.93
C ASN A 143 -2.30 -11.33 17.96
N THR A 144 -1.83 -11.46 16.72
CA THR A 144 -1.90 -10.38 15.72
C THR A 144 -2.79 -10.82 14.56
N SER A 145 -3.83 -10.04 14.24
CA SER A 145 -4.65 -10.27 13.04
C SER A 145 -3.89 -9.82 11.78
N VAL A 146 -4.30 -10.32 10.62
CA VAL A 146 -3.74 -9.89 9.32
C VAL A 146 -3.86 -8.37 9.16
N ALA A 147 -5.05 -7.81 9.39
CA ALA A 147 -5.28 -6.37 9.32
C ALA A 147 -4.35 -5.58 10.25
N LYS A 148 -4.22 -6.02 11.52
CA LYS A 148 -3.33 -5.37 12.49
C LYS A 148 -1.87 -5.44 12.06
N TYR A 149 -1.42 -6.58 11.54
CA TYR A 149 -0.06 -6.73 11.02
C TYR A 149 0.17 -5.80 9.83
N VAL A 150 -0.75 -5.78 8.86
CA VAL A 150 -0.67 -4.92 7.68
C VAL A 150 -0.63 -3.44 8.10
N SER A 151 -1.58 -2.98 8.91
CA SER A 151 -1.66 -1.58 9.34
C SER A 151 -0.42 -1.13 10.11
N ASN A 152 0.17 -2.00 10.93
CA ASN A 152 1.28 -1.62 11.82
C ASN A 152 2.66 -1.83 11.19
N SER A 153 2.80 -2.79 10.28
CA SER A 153 4.10 -3.25 9.79
C SER A 153 4.30 -2.96 8.33
N LEU A 154 3.23 -2.68 7.57
CA LEU A 154 3.31 -2.46 6.14
C LEU A 154 2.78 -1.07 5.79
N CYS A 155 3.58 -0.29 5.07
CA CYS A 155 3.13 1.00 4.55
C CYS A 155 2.06 0.76 3.48
N MET A 156 0.79 0.97 3.84
CA MET A 156 -0.34 0.91 2.89
C MET A 156 -0.30 2.06 1.89
N ASP A 157 0.36 3.15 2.25
CA ASP A 157 0.35 4.39 1.48
C ASP A 157 1.35 4.40 0.32
N ARG A 158 0.90 4.97 -0.79
CA ARG A 158 1.70 5.87 -1.63
C ARG A 158 0.79 6.89 -2.31
N SER A 159 1.24 8.15 -2.32
CA SER A 159 0.67 9.17 -3.20
C SER A 159 0.80 8.72 -4.65
N LEU A 160 -0.31 8.83 -5.40
CA LEU A 160 -0.44 8.78 -6.87
C LEU A 160 0.88 8.54 -7.62
N LYS A 161 1.32 7.29 -7.71
CA LYS A 161 2.39 6.88 -8.62
C LYS A 161 1.79 6.07 -9.74
N ASP A 162 2.34 6.22 -10.93
CA ASP A 162 1.95 5.42 -12.08
C ASP A 162 2.27 3.93 -11.80
N PRO A 163 1.25 3.04 -11.78
CA PRO A 163 1.45 1.62 -11.53
C PRO A 163 2.16 0.90 -12.69
N GLU A 164 2.24 1.51 -13.88
CA GLU A 164 2.89 0.95 -15.06
C GLU A 164 4.39 1.29 -15.11
N LEU A 165 4.84 2.30 -14.35
CA LEU A 165 6.23 2.70 -14.30
C LEU A 165 7.02 1.87 -13.28
N VAL A 166 8.04 1.18 -13.75
CA VAL A 166 9.03 0.51 -12.90
C VAL A 166 9.81 1.57 -12.13
N GLN A 167 9.82 1.42 -10.80
CA GLN A 167 10.58 2.27 -9.89
C GLN A 167 11.76 1.51 -9.33
N ARG A 168 12.83 2.24 -9.03
CA ARG A 168 14.06 1.71 -8.46
C ARG A 168 14.33 2.31 -7.09
N VAL A 169 14.71 1.47 -6.13
CA VAL A 169 15.15 1.89 -4.79
C VAL A 169 16.40 1.10 -4.43
N ASP A 170 17.42 1.78 -3.91
CA ASP A 170 18.58 1.14 -3.32
C ASP A 170 18.35 0.97 -1.80
N LEU A 171 18.59 -0.24 -1.29
CA LEU A 171 18.44 -0.65 0.09
C LEU A 171 19.81 -1.10 0.64
N GLY A 172 20.11 -0.75 1.89
CA GLY A 172 21.39 -1.00 2.55
C GLY A 172 22.08 0.30 2.98
N GLU A 173 23.01 0.23 3.93
CA GLU A 173 23.78 1.41 4.31
C GLU A 173 24.62 1.87 3.12
N PRO A 174 24.55 3.15 2.71
CA PRO A 174 25.63 3.70 1.93
C PRO A 174 26.87 3.57 2.81
N HIS A 175 27.87 2.81 2.37
CA HIS A 175 29.20 2.98 2.92
C HIS A 175 29.59 4.43 2.65
N GLU A 176 29.35 5.32 3.63
CA GLU A 176 29.97 6.61 3.66
C GLU A 176 31.47 6.34 3.70
N GLY A 177 32.07 6.52 2.54
CA GLY A 177 33.51 6.50 2.39
C GLY A 177 34.09 7.39 3.47
N ARG A 178 35.03 6.83 4.23
CA ARG A 178 36.04 7.58 4.96
C ARG A 178 36.68 8.59 4.00
N HIS A 179 36.12 9.79 3.91
CA HIS A 179 36.87 10.95 3.46
C HIS A 179 37.48 11.59 4.69
N THR A 180 38.76 11.27 4.83
CA THR A 180 39.75 12.00 5.61
C THR A 180 39.53 13.50 5.50
N GLY A 181 39.56 14.16 6.66
CA GLY A 181 39.36 15.59 6.75
C GLY A 181 40.33 16.36 5.86
N ARG A 182 39.82 17.42 5.25
CA ARG A 182 40.61 18.63 5.04
C ARG A 182 39.71 19.85 5.10
N HIS A 183 40.06 20.73 6.02
CA HIS A 183 39.59 22.10 6.13
C HIS A 183 39.37 22.76 4.78
N ASN A 184 38.24 23.46 4.63
CA ASN A 184 38.32 24.85 4.22
C ASN A 184 37.16 25.69 4.74
N ARG A 185 37.50 26.67 5.58
CA ARG A 185 36.67 27.81 5.95
C ARG A 185 36.56 28.74 4.74
N SER A 186 35.36 29.21 4.40
CA SER A 186 35.07 30.50 3.71
C SER A 186 33.54 30.67 3.69
N ARG A 187 32.91 31.37 4.66
CA ARG A 187 32.55 32.81 4.68
C ARG A 187 31.87 33.35 3.40
N SER A 188 30.77 34.08 3.65
CA SER A 188 30.04 35.05 2.79
C SER A 188 29.24 34.49 1.61
N ARG A 189 28.06 35.01 1.23
CA ARG A 189 27.36 36.27 1.53
C ARG A 189 25.88 36.15 1.11
N LEU A 190 25.02 36.92 1.79
CA LEU A 190 23.71 37.37 1.32
C LEU A 190 23.71 37.78 -0.16
N PHE A 191 22.63 37.48 -0.88
CA PHE A 191 22.02 38.45 -1.80
C PHE A 191 20.50 38.26 -1.92
N ARG A 192 19.79 39.37 -1.67
CA ARG A 192 18.40 39.67 -2.01
C ARG A 192 18.34 40.27 -3.43
N HIS A 193 17.11 40.32 -3.95
CA HIS A 193 16.57 41.01 -5.13
C HIS A 193 16.32 40.11 -6.35
N ARG A 194 15.17 40.17 -7.02
CA ARG A 194 14.08 41.15 -7.03
C ARG A 194 12.72 40.49 -6.86
#